data_AF-A0A6H1FTU9-F1
#
_entry.id   AF-A0A6H1FTU9-F1
#
_cell.length_a   1.000
_cell.length_b   1.000
_cell.length_c   1.000
_cell.angle_alpha   90.00
_cell.angle_beta   90.00
_cell.angle_gamma   90.00
#
_symmetry.space_group_name_H-M   'P 1'
#
loop_
_entity.id
_entity.type
_entity.pdbx_description
1 polymer ?
#
loop_
_entity_poly.entity_id
_entity_poly.type
_entity_poly.pdbx_seq_one_letter_code
_entity_poly.pdbx_strand_id
1 'polypeptide(L)'
;MENNFLKQIQQFLVDFESAPLNPDLPRYLADYLFSHQQLLDDAETTLTLINTLGDWLDGIELQPNQLYLALYLYWISAMTRNGIEVFYFGDLNHLQFLGARFSTPVINNLYFLSAAETNRQEIDDFYAKIAGSVAPFVIYDPQGLKLALAVEHSQAIACLSFFDLLIDNFIPASPDAGSLTHLLAKPYCDLASPQVKTAIIGNSYSFYGFPETLLEHSVNISTHSLGLKQAQQLTRHILDRFPHIENFVYCLGFFDLYCDLLKSKDDFNQQIIHVWSQLNSHYQIKEVSESAMDSCLVFSRLAMPSPAQGVKIDGLEDLSARDQVCDNSRAIFASTGYLPFEQQQQAAQQRGVSHSKSIRHHLTLNENELRVTALATELEQRGKQVVWLTPPFPPAYVEHLDEEMKSTHRRCFAGLESAGSRFIDLSENQAFRPEDFRDGDHLNFTGASRMAAELRRLRVVI
;
A
#
# COMPACT_ATOMS: atom_id res chain seq x y z
N MET A 1 -18.79 -29.21 1.02
CA MET A 1 -18.02 -28.53 2.08
C MET A 1 -18.94 -27.56 2.79
N GLU A 2 -18.86 -27.43 4.12
CA GLU A 2 -19.65 -26.46 4.88
C GLU A 2 -19.06 -25.04 4.76
N ASN A 3 -19.90 -24.01 4.80
CA ASN A 3 -19.52 -22.63 4.43
C ASN A 3 -18.40 -22.02 5.28
N ASN A 4 -18.25 -22.45 6.54
CA ASN A 4 -17.30 -21.84 7.47
C ASN A 4 -16.01 -22.68 7.61
N PHE A 5 -15.97 -23.86 7.02
CA PHE A 5 -14.91 -24.83 7.28
C PHE A 5 -13.54 -24.29 6.83
N LEU A 6 -13.44 -23.83 5.59
CA LEU A 6 -12.18 -23.28 5.07
C LEU A 6 -11.77 -21.98 5.76
N LYS A 7 -12.74 -21.18 6.21
CA LYS A 7 -12.47 -19.96 6.98
C LYS A 7 -11.87 -20.30 8.34
N GLN A 8 -12.39 -21.33 9.02
CA GLN A 8 -11.82 -21.79 10.27
C GLN A 8 -10.41 -22.39 10.08
N ILE A 9 -10.17 -23.13 9.00
CA ILE A 9 -8.81 -23.61 8.66
C ILE A 9 -7.86 -22.43 8.42
N GLN A 10 -8.32 -21.36 7.75
CA GLN A 10 -7.53 -20.13 7.61
C GLN A 10 -7.19 -19.52 8.97
N GLN A 11 -8.13 -19.50 9.93
CA GLN A 11 -7.85 -19.00 11.27
C GLN A 11 -6.78 -19.83 11.98
N PHE A 12 -6.82 -21.16 11.88
CA PHE A 12 -5.75 -22.01 12.41
C PHE A 12 -4.39 -21.66 11.81
N LEU A 13 -4.31 -21.43 10.49
CA LEU A 13 -3.06 -21.02 9.83
C LEU A 13 -2.52 -19.69 10.39
N VAL A 14 -3.39 -18.70 10.60
CA VAL A 14 -3.02 -17.43 11.23
C VAL A 14 -2.51 -17.65 12.66
N ASP A 15 -3.20 -18.48 13.44
CA ASP A 15 -2.81 -18.78 14.83
C ASP A 15 -1.45 -19.51 14.88
N PHE A 16 -1.14 -20.35 13.89
CA PHE A 16 0.17 -21.01 13.76
C PHE A 16 1.31 -20.03 13.42
N GLU A 17 1.03 -18.94 12.71
CA GLU A 17 2.01 -17.88 12.43
C GLU A 17 2.21 -16.94 13.63
N SER A 18 1.26 -16.90 14.56
CA SER A 18 1.31 -15.98 15.71
C SER A 18 2.37 -16.39 16.75
N ALA A 19 3.08 -15.41 17.29
CA ALA A 19 4.07 -15.60 18.34
C ALA A 19 3.61 -14.95 19.67
N PRO A 20 3.69 -15.65 20.83
CA PRO A 20 4.10 -17.05 20.99
C PRO A 20 3.00 -18.04 20.57
N LEU A 21 3.39 -19.18 19.99
CA LEU A 21 2.47 -20.24 19.57
C LEU A 21 1.76 -20.86 20.78
N ASN A 22 0.44 -21.03 20.67
CA ASN A 22 -0.34 -21.80 21.66
C ASN A 22 0.00 -23.31 21.56
N PRO A 23 0.52 -23.95 22.62
CA PRO A 23 0.92 -25.35 22.58
C PRO A 23 -0.27 -26.32 22.35
N ASP A 24 -1.49 -25.90 22.67
CA ASP A 24 -2.70 -26.72 22.46
C ASP A 24 -3.29 -26.58 21.04
N LEU A 25 -2.76 -25.67 20.20
CA LEU A 25 -3.30 -25.40 18.88
C LEU A 25 -3.39 -26.63 17.96
N PRO A 26 -2.37 -27.51 17.89
CA PRO A 26 -2.47 -28.73 17.08
C PRO A 26 -3.57 -29.67 17.58
N ARG A 27 -3.80 -29.75 18.89
CA ARG A 27 -4.89 -30.56 19.45
C ARG A 27 -6.26 -29.99 19.05
N TYR A 28 -6.43 -28.67 19.13
CA TYR A 28 -7.67 -28.03 18.67
C TYR A 28 -7.91 -28.23 17.17
N LEU A 29 -6.86 -28.18 16.36
CA LEU A 29 -6.94 -28.53 14.94
C LEU A 29 -7.39 -29.98 14.75
N ALA A 30 -6.83 -30.93 15.51
CA ALA A 30 -7.21 -32.34 15.42
C ALA A 30 -8.68 -32.58 15.77
N ASP A 31 -9.14 -32.01 16.89
CA ASP A 31 -10.55 -32.10 17.31
C ASP A 31 -11.50 -31.47 16.26
N TYR A 32 -11.07 -30.35 15.65
CA TYR A 32 -11.82 -29.70 14.58
C TYR A 32 -11.91 -30.56 13.32
N LEU A 33 -10.79 -31.10 12.84
CA LEU A 33 -10.76 -31.97 11.65
C LEU A 33 -11.54 -33.27 11.89
N PHE A 34 -11.46 -33.86 13.09
CA PHE A 34 -12.20 -35.08 13.44
C PHE A 34 -13.71 -34.84 13.48
N SER A 35 -14.15 -33.73 14.07
CA SER A 35 -15.59 -33.35 14.08
C SER A 35 -16.14 -33.01 12.70
N HIS A 36 -15.27 -32.76 11.71
CA HIS A 36 -15.61 -32.46 10.32
C HIS A 36 -15.03 -33.50 9.34
N GLN A 37 -14.79 -34.74 9.78
CA GLN A 37 -14.14 -35.78 8.96
C GLN A 37 -14.86 -36.04 7.62
N GLN A 38 -16.17 -35.79 7.54
CA GLN A 38 -16.97 -35.88 6.31
C GLN A 38 -16.55 -34.88 5.22
N LEU A 39 -15.80 -33.83 5.59
CA LEU A 39 -15.28 -32.80 4.69
C LEU A 39 -13.84 -33.09 4.23
N LEU A 40 -13.22 -34.14 4.78
CA LEU A 40 -11.90 -34.61 4.39
C LEU A 40 -12.02 -35.60 3.24
N ASP A 41 -11.02 -35.63 2.37
CA ASP A 41 -10.94 -36.53 1.22
C ASP A 41 -9.62 -37.32 1.20
N ASP A 42 -9.50 -38.23 0.24
CA ASP A 42 -8.34 -39.11 0.10
C ASP A 42 -7.18 -38.45 -0.70
N ALA A 43 -7.19 -37.12 -0.86
CA ALA A 43 -6.13 -36.42 -1.55
C ALA A 43 -4.80 -36.53 -0.77
N GLU A 44 -3.68 -36.57 -1.49
CA GLU A 44 -2.34 -36.68 -0.89
C GLU A 44 -2.08 -35.58 0.15
N THR A 45 -2.53 -34.35 -0.10
CA THR A 45 -2.41 -33.23 0.85
C THR A 45 -3.18 -33.47 2.14
N THR A 46 -4.34 -34.13 2.06
CA THR A 46 -5.18 -34.46 3.22
C THR A 46 -4.54 -35.58 4.04
N LEU A 47 -4.08 -36.64 3.39
CA LEU A 47 -3.36 -37.72 4.04
C LEU A 47 -2.07 -37.22 4.71
N THR A 48 -1.34 -36.32 4.05
CA THR A 48 -0.12 -35.70 4.60
C THR A 48 -0.42 -34.90 5.85
N LEU A 49 -1.49 -34.09 5.85
CA LEU A 49 -1.93 -33.35 7.04
C LEU A 49 -2.31 -34.29 8.18
N ILE A 50 -3.13 -35.30 7.92
CA ILE A 50 -3.58 -36.26 8.95
C ILE A 50 -2.39 -37.00 9.55
N ASN A 51 -1.46 -37.50 8.73
CA ASN A 51 -0.28 -38.21 9.20
C ASN A 51 0.63 -37.28 10.02
N THR A 52 0.90 -36.07 9.52
CA THR A 52 1.75 -35.10 10.24
C THR A 52 1.14 -34.71 11.59
N LEU A 53 -0.19 -34.57 11.65
CA LEU A 53 -0.90 -34.28 12.88
C LEU A 53 -0.91 -35.48 13.84
N GLY A 54 -1.04 -36.71 13.32
CA GLY A 54 -0.94 -37.95 14.08
C GLY A 54 0.44 -38.13 14.71
N ASP A 55 1.50 -37.95 13.92
CA ASP A 55 2.88 -37.98 14.40
C ASP A 55 3.10 -36.98 15.54
N TRP A 56 2.57 -35.76 15.41
CA TRP A 56 2.63 -34.75 16.47
C TRP A 56 1.91 -35.21 17.75
N LEU A 57 0.70 -35.76 17.63
CA LEU A 57 -0.10 -36.23 18.77
C LEU A 57 0.55 -37.42 19.50
N ASP A 58 1.27 -38.26 18.77
CA ASP A 58 2.04 -39.39 19.31
C ASP A 58 3.38 -38.95 19.93
N GLY A 59 3.69 -37.65 19.90
CA GLY A 59 4.91 -37.09 20.49
C GLY A 59 6.16 -37.32 19.64
N ILE A 60 6.00 -37.60 18.34
CA ILE A 60 7.11 -37.69 17.40
C ILE A 60 7.66 -36.29 17.13
N GLU A 61 8.99 -36.15 17.19
CA GLU A 61 9.66 -34.89 16.91
C GLU A 61 9.52 -34.52 15.43
N LEU A 62 8.84 -33.39 15.16
CA LEU A 62 8.64 -32.85 13.82
C LEU A 62 9.57 -31.67 13.54
N GLN A 63 9.80 -31.37 12.26
CA GLN A 63 10.43 -30.10 11.90
C GLN A 63 9.54 -28.91 12.32
N PRO A 64 10.11 -27.77 12.77
CA PRO A 64 9.36 -26.69 13.41
C PRO A 64 8.13 -26.16 12.64
N ASN A 65 8.14 -26.23 11.31
CA ASN A 65 7.09 -25.69 10.44
C ASN A 65 6.31 -26.75 9.66
N GLN A 66 6.53 -28.04 9.94
CA GLN A 66 5.99 -29.13 9.12
C GLN A 66 4.46 -29.20 9.16
N LEU A 67 3.87 -29.08 10.35
CA LEU A 67 2.42 -29.12 10.52
C LEU A 67 1.73 -27.93 9.84
N TYR A 68 2.29 -26.73 10.00
CA TYR A 68 1.80 -25.54 9.31
C TYR A 68 1.82 -25.74 7.79
N LEU A 69 2.92 -26.26 7.23
CA LEU A 69 3.03 -26.47 5.79
C LEU A 69 2.01 -27.50 5.29
N ALA A 70 1.82 -28.61 6.01
CA ALA A 70 0.82 -29.61 5.67
C ALA A 70 -0.60 -29.03 5.71
N LEU A 71 -0.92 -28.22 6.71
CA LEU A 71 -2.21 -27.52 6.83
C LEU A 71 -2.42 -26.53 5.69
N TYR A 72 -1.38 -25.75 5.35
CA TYR A 72 -1.44 -24.76 4.27
C TYR A 72 -1.69 -25.43 2.91
N LEU A 73 -0.96 -26.49 2.61
CA LEU A 73 -1.12 -27.24 1.37
C LEU A 73 -2.50 -27.90 1.29
N TYR A 74 -2.99 -28.46 2.40
CA TYR A 74 -4.36 -28.95 2.48
C TYR A 74 -5.37 -27.85 2.15
N TRP A 75 -5.25 -26.67 2.78
CA TRP A 75 -6.18 -25.56 2.62
C TRP A 75 -6.24 -25.02 1.18
N ILE A 76 -5.09 -24.78 0.56
CA ILE A 76 -5.00 -24.37 -0.85
C ILE A 76 -5.60 -25.44 -1.77
N SER A 77 -5.25 -26.71 -1.52
CA SER A 77 -5.73 -27.84 -2.32
C SER A 77 -7.26 -28.01 -2.19
N ALA A 78 -7.81 -27.81 -0.99
CA ALA A 78 -9.24 -27.85 -0.72
C ALA A 78 -9.99 -26.73 -1.45
N MET A 79 -9.50 -25.48 -1.41
CA MET A 79 -10.07 -24.38 -2.21
C MET A 79 -10.00 -24.67 -3.72
N THR A 80 -8.86 -25.18 -4.19
CA THR A 80 -8.67 -25.51 -5.61
C THR A 80 -9.67 -26.56 -6.10
N ARG A 81 -9.95 -27.60 -5.30
CA ARG A 81 -10.90 -28.68 -5.66
C ARG A 81 -12.36 -28.26 -5.60
N ASN A 82 -12.73 -27.47 -4.59
CA ASN A 82 -14.11 -27.00 -4.44
C ASN A 82 -14.43 -25.82 -5.36
N GLY A 83 -13.38 -25.13 -5.83
CA GLY A 83 -13.45 -23.87 -6.54
C GLY A 83 -13.78 -22.70 -5.61
N ILE A 84 -13.33 -21.52 -6.00
CA ILE A 84 -13.56 -20.26 -5.28
C ILE A 84 -14.68 -19.48 -5.96
N GLU A 85 -15.32 -18.60 -5.20
CA GLU A 85 -16.34 -17.69 -5.71
C GLU A 85 -15.87 -16.25 -5.52
N VAL A 86 -15.91 -15.47 -6.59
CA VAL A 86 -15.49 -14.07 -6.57
C VAL A 86 -16.71 -13.17 -6.55
N PHE A 87 -16.78 -12.30 -5.55
CA PHE A 87 -17.82 -11.30 -5.37
C PHE A 87 -17.21 -9.91 -5.56
N TYR A 88 -17.46 -9.31 -6.72
CA TYR A 88 -16.91 -8.02 -7.08
C TYR A 88 -17.90 -6.88 -6.82
N PHE A 89 -17.43 -5.84 -6.11
CA PHE A 89 -18.14 -4.59 -5.89
C PHE A 89 -17.44 -3.44 -6.63
N GLY A 90 -18.10 -2.78 -7.58
CA GLY A 90 -17.46 -1.65 -8.27
C GLY A 90 -17.99 -1.36 -9.67
N ASP A 91 -17.08 -0.91 -10.53
CA ASP A 91 -17.29 -0.66 -11.95
C ASP A 91 -17.10 -1.94 -12.78
N LEU A 92 -17.98 -2.13 -13.77
CA LEU A 92 -17.95 -3.32 -14.63
C LEU A 92 -16.70 -3.37 -15.51
N ASN A 93 -16.15 -2.23 -15.94
CA ASN A 93 -14.95 -2.18 -16.79
C ASN A 93 -13.72 -2.67 -16.01
N HIS A 94 -13.59 -2.30 -14.73
CA HIS A 94 -12.53 -2.82 -13.87
C HIS A 94 -12.66 -4.33 -13.66
N LEU A 95 -13.88 -4.83 -13.46
CA LEU A 95 -14.14 -6.26 -13.38
C LEU A 95 -13.78 -6.99 -14.68
N GLN A 96 -14.15 -6.44 -15.83
CA GLN A 96 -13.80 -7.01 -17.14
C GLN A 96 -12.28 -7.01 -17.36
N PHE A 97 -11.60 -5.92 -16.99
CA PHE A 97 -10.15 -5.82 -17.05
C PHE A 97 -9.46 -6.88 -16.18
N LEU A 98 -9.87 -7.03 -14.93
CA LEU A 98 -9.34 -8.04 -14.02
C LEU A 98 -9.69 -9.46 -14.48
N GLY A 99 -10.93 -9.68 -14.89
CA GLY A 99 -11.46 -10.96 -15.36
C GLY A 99 -10.70 -11.52 -16.56
N ALA A 100 -10.29 -10.66 -17.48
CA ALA A 100 -9.44 -11.03 -18.62
C ALA A 100 -8.04 -11.51 -18.22
N ARG A 101 -7.63 -11.33 -16.95
CA ARG A 101 -6.33 -11.76 -16.42
C ARG A 101 -6.41 -12.99 -15.53
N PHE A 102 -7.58 -13.50 -15.18
CA PHE A 102 -7.65 -14.76 -14.45
C PHE A 102 -7.13 -15.92 -15.30
N SER A 103 -6.33 -16.79 -14.70
CA SER A 103 -5.51 -17.78 -15.44
C SER A 103 -5.98 -19.23 -15.30
N THR A 104 -7.02 -19.47 -14.50
CA THR A 104 -7.26 -20.78 -13.88
C THR A 104 -8.75 -21.07 -13.75
N PRO A 105 -9.17 -22.34 -13.95
CA PRO A 105 -10.56 -22.76 -13.79
C PRO A 105 -11.01 -22.83 -12.32
N VAL A 106 -10.15 -22.47 -11.35
CA VAL A 106 -10.50 -22.51 -9.91
C VAL A 106 -11.62 -21.53 -9.55
N ILE A 107 -11.82 -20.45 -10.32
CA ILE A 107 -12.98 -19.58 -10.11
C ILE A 107 -14.22 -20.26 -10.69
N ASN A 108 -15.12 -20.73 -9.82
CA ASN A 108 -16.39 -21.32 -10.24
C ASN A 108 -17.37 -20.27 -10.75
N ASN A 109 -17.53 -19.20 -9.97
CA ASN A 109 -18.49 -18.15 -10.23
C ASN A 109 -17.86 -16.78 -9.97
N LEU A 110 -18.29 -15.82 -10.78
CA LEU A 110 -17.94 -14.41 -10.65
C LEU A 110 -19.23 -13.61 -10.60
N TYR A 111 -19.51 -13.06 -9.42
CA TYR A 111 -20.66 -12.24 -9.12
C TYR A 111 -20.27 -10.77 -9.14
N PHE A 112 -21.17 -9.92 -9.63
CA PHE A 112 -20.96 -8.48 -9.76
C PHE A 112 -22.09 -7.72 -9.09
N LEU A 113 -21.73 -6.74 -8.26
CA LEU A 113 -22.62 -5.71 -7.75
C LEU A 113 -22.08 -4.33 -8.13
N SER A 114 -22.90 -3.56 -8.84
CA SER A 114 -22.54 -2.21 -9.26
C SER A 114 -22.39 -1.29 -8.05
N ALA A 115 -21.38 -0.42 -8.07
CA ALA A 115 -21.24 0.66 -7.09
C ALA A 115 -22.43 1.64 -7.09
N ALA A 116 -23.18 1.70 -8.18
CA ALA A 116 -24.38 2.53 -8.33
C ALA A 116 -25.66 1.83 -7.87
N GLU A 117 -25.58 0.59 -7.37
CA GLU A 117 -26.76 -0.13 -6.90
C GLU A 117 -27.36 0.55 -5.67
N THR A 118 -28.68 0.71 -5.68
CA THR A 118 -29.45 1.35 -4.60
C THR A 118 -30.65 0.52 -4.13
N ASN A 119 -31.03 -0.52 -4.90
CA ASN A 119 -32.07 -1.45 -4.51
C ASN A 119 -31.59 -2.32 -3.35
N ARG A 120 -32.16 -2.05 -2.17
CA ARG A 120 -31.76 -2.74 -0.94
C ARG A 120 -31.99 -4.25 -1.00
N GLN A 121 -33.04 -4.71 -1.67
CA GLN A 121 -33.28 -6.15 -1.80
C GLN A 121 -32.16 -6.81 -2.62
N GLU A 122 -31.73 -6.20 -3.72
CA GLU A 122 -30.65 -6.74 -4.55
C GLU A 122 -29.31 -6.76 -3.81
N ILE A 123 -29.03 -5.72 -3.02
CA ILE A 123 -27.84 -5.65 -2.16
C ILE A 123 -27.89 -6.75 -1.09
N ASP A 124 -29.01 -6.89 -0.39
CA ASP A 124 -29.18 -7.88 0.68
C ASP A 124 -29.10 -9.32 0.11
N ASP A 125 -29.69 -9.56 -1.06
CA ASP A 125 -29.59 -10.83 -1.78
C ASP A 125 -28.15 -11.13 -2.20
N PHE A 126 -27.38 -10.11 -2.59
CA PHE A 126 -25.97 -10.26 -2.93
C PHE A 126 -25.14 -10.65 -1.70
N TYR A 127 -25.36 -10.01 -0.56
CA TYR A 127 -24.69 -10.40 0.70
C TYR A 127 -25.09 -11.80 1.16
N ALA A 128 -26.35 -12.19 0.99
CA ALA A 128 -26.80 -13.55 1.31
C ALA A 128 -26.08 -14.61 0.47
N LYS A 129 -25.75 -14.32 -0.79
CA LYS A 129 -24.92 -15.22 -1.63
C LYS A 129 -23.51 -15.37 -1.08
N ILE A 130 -22.90 -14.31 -0.57
CA ILE A 130 -21.58 -14.37 0.07
C ILE A 130 -21.63 -15.30 1.29
N ALA A 131 -22.63 -15.13 2.16
CA ALA A 131 -22.80 -15.98 3.34
C ALA A 131 -23.10 -17.46 2.98
N GLY A 132 -23.72 -17.68 1.81
CA GLY A 132 -24.00 -19.00 1.25
C GLY A 132 -22.80 -19.70 0.59
N SER A 133 -21.69 -18.99 0.37
CA SER A 133 -20.51 -19.47 -0.34
C SER A 133 -19.57 -20.27 0.56
N VAL A 134 -18.91 -21.27 -0.02
CA VAL A 134 -17.91 -22.12 0.66
C VAL A 134 -16.52 -21.46 0.72
N ALA A 135 -16.13 -20.75 -0.34
CA ALA A 135 -14.84 -20.08 -0.45
C ALA A 135 -15.00 -18.70 -1.11
N PRO A 136 -15.72 -17.76 -0.46
CA PRO A 136 -15.96 -16.43 -1.01
C PRO A 136 -14.72 -15.54 -0.91
N PHE A 137 -14.33 -14.95 -2.03
CA PHE A 137 -13.41 -13.82 -2.10
C PHE A 137 -14.17 -12.57 -2.49
N VAL A 138 -14.10 -11.54 -1.65
CA VAL A 138 -14.66 -10.22 -1.95
C VAL A 138 -13.57 -9.38 -2.60
N ILE A 139 -13.87 -8.76 -3.74
CA ILE A 139 -12.98 -7.82 -4.42
C ILE A 139 -13.72 -6.51 -4.61
N TYR A 140 -13.05 -5.38 -4.41
CA TYR A 140 -13.65 -4.07 -4.62
C TYR A 140 -12.70 -3.09 -5.29
N ASP A 141 -13.25 -2.17 -6.09
CA ASP A 141 -12.54 -0.95 -6.49
C ASP A 141 -12.96 0.24 -5.59
N PRO A 142 -12.35 1.43 -5.74
CA PRO A 142 -12.73 2.57 -4.91
C PRO A 142 -14.22 2.91 -4.97
N GLN A 143 -14.89 2.69 -6.10
CA GLN A 143 -16.32 2.99 -6.22
C GLN A 143 -17.17 2.05 -5.39
N GLY A 144 -16.84 0.74 -5.42
CA GLY A 144 -17.53 -0.30 -4.66
C GLY A 144 -17.14 -0.41 -3.19
N LEU A 145 -16.05 0.24 -2.75
CA LEU A 145 -15.52 0.20 -1.38
C LEU A 145 -16.59 0.33 -0.30
N LYS A 146 -17.52 1.30 -0.44
CA LYS A 146 -18.56 1.54 0.56
C LYS A 146 -19.51 0.36 0.70
N LEU A 147 -19.90 -0.29 -0.40
CA LEU A 147 -20.76 -1.47 -0.37
C LEU A 147 -19.99 -2.67 0.18
N ALA A 148 -18.77 -2.89 -0.32
CA ALA A 148 -17.91 -3.98 0.13
C ALA A 148 -17.65 -3.96 1.64
N LEU A 149 -17.52 -2.77 2.25
CA LEU A 149 -17.25 -2.62 3.68
C LEU A 149 -18.49 -2.24 4.51
N ALA A 150 -19.69 -2.25 3.93
CA ALA A 150 -20.91 -1.89 4.65
C ALA A 150 -21.30 -2.93 5.73
N VAL A 151 -20.88 -4.18 5.54
CA VAL A 151 -21.17 -5.31 6.42
C VAL A 151 -19.90 -6.14 6.63
N GLU A 152 -19.82 -6.79 7.78
CA GLU A 152 -18.77 -7.77 8.02
C GLU A 152 -19.07 -9.05 7.24
N HIS A 153 -18.11 -9.50 6.44
CA HIS A 153 -18.21 -10.75 5.67
C HIS A 153 -17.48 -11.86 6.42
N SER A 154 -18.05 -12.33 7.54
CA SER A 154 -17.38 -13.29 8.42
C SER A 154 -16.94 -14.59 7.72
N GLN A 155 -17.58 -14.95 6.61
CA GLN A 155 -17.23 -16.11 5.78
C GLN A 155 -16.27 -15.82 4.63
N ALA A 156 -16.06 -14.56 4.27
CA ALA A 156 -15.10 -14.20 3.23
C ALA A 156 -13.70 -14.68 3.62
N ILE A 157 -13.08 -15.48 2.74
CA ILE A 157 -11.68 -15.85 2.88
C ILE A 157 -10.82 -14.58 2.90
N ALA A 158 -11.15 -13.63 2.02
CA ALA A 158 -10.52 -12.32 1.99
C ALA A 158 -11.44 -11.25 1.39
N CYS A 159 -11.14 -10.00 1.75
CA CYS A 159 -11.68 -8.79 1.12
C CYS A 159 -10.51 -7.99 0.54
N LEU A 160 -10.46 -7.87 -0.78
CA LEU A 160 -9.28 -7.44 -1.54
C LEU A 160 -9.56 -6.17 -2.33
N SER A 161 -8.60 -5.24 -2.31
CA SER A 161 -8.62 -4.08 -3.20
C SER A 161 -8.21 -4.50 -4.62
N PHE A 162 -8.94 -4.01 -5.62
CA PHE A 162 -8.61 -4.15 -7.04
C PHE A 162 -7.18 -3.69 -7.32
N PHE A 163 -6.78 -2.53 -6.80
CA PHE A 163 -5.44 -2.00 -7.07
C PHE A 163 -4.34 -2.78 -6.35
N ASP A 164 -4.61 -3.33 -5.16
CA ASP A 164 -3.65 -4.21 -4.48
C ASP A 164 -3.39 -5.45 -5.33
N LEU A 165 -4.45 -6.07 -5.87
CA LEU A 165 -4.31 -7.20 -6.78
C LEU A 165 -3.51 -6.86 -8.04
N LEU A 166 -3.73 -5.70 -8.64
CA LEU A 166 -2.95 -5.29 -9.82
C LEU A 166 -1.46 -5.11 -9.47
N ILE A 167 -1.17 -4.43 -8.37
CA ILE A 167 0.20 -4.14 -7.93
C ILE A 167 0.94 -5.43 -7.58
N ASP A 168 0.34 -6.33 -6.79
CA ASP A 168 0.98 -7.56 -6.33
C ASP A 168 1.27 -8.56 -7.46
N ASN A 169 0.52 -8.46 -8.56
CA ASN A 169 0.67 -9.29 -9.76
C ASN A 169 1.41 -8.59 -10.90
N PHE A 170 1.99 -7.41 -10.66
CA PHE A 170 2.68 -6.61 -11.68
C PHE A 170 1.83 -6.36 -12.93
N ILE A 171 0.53 -6.15 -12.77
CA ILE A 171 -0.39 -5.88 -13.87
C ILE A 171 -0.46 -4.35 -14.06
N PRO A 172 0.18 -3.80 -15.11
CA PRO A 172 0.06 -2.38 -15.38
C PRO A 172 -1.31 -2.09 -15.99
N ALA A 173 -1.85 -0.91 -15.70
CA ALA A 173 -3.09 -0.45 -16.31
C ALA A 173 -2.96 -0.19 -17.82
N SER A 174 -1.76 0.15 -18.28
CA SER A 174 -1.42 0.34 -19.69
C SER A 174 0.01 -0.15 -19.94
N PRO A 175 0.30 -0.78 -21.10
CA PRO A 175 1.67 -1.14 -21.47
C PRO A 175 2.51 0.06 -21.94
N ASP A 176 1.91 1.22 -22.24
CA ASP A 176 2.62 2.37 -22.82
C ASP A 176 3.01 3.41 -21.78
N ALA A 177 4.28 3.86 -21.80
CA ALA A 177 4.76 4.93 -20.91
C ALA A 177 4.15 6.29 -21.24
N GLY A 178 3.55 6.95 -20.24
CA GLY A 178 3.10 8.33 -20.33
C GLY A 178 4.09 9.33 -19.75
N SER A 179 3.81 10.64 -19.88
CA SER A 179 4.70 11.69 -19.35
C SER A 179 4.94 11.58 -17.85
N LEU A 180 3.90 11.30 -17.04
CA LEU A 180 4.07 11.11 -15.60
C LEU A 180 4.93 9.89 -15.27
N THR A 181 4.84 8.83 -16.09
CA THR A 181 5.68 7.62 -15.96
C THR A 181 7.14 7.93 -16.25
N HIS A 182 7.43 8.70 -17.30
CA HIS A 182 8.79 9.19 -17.59
C HIS A 182 9.33 10.08 -16.47
N LEU A 183 8.50 11.00 -15.95
CA LEU A 183 8.88 11.92 -14.88
C LEU A 183 9.26 11.18 -13.60
N LEU A 184 8.59 10.07 -13.29
CA LEU A 184 8.90 9.23 -12.13
C LEU A 184 10.03 8.23 -12.39
N ALA A 185 10.18 7.75 -13.62
CA ALA A 185 11.26 6.83 -13.98
C ALA A 185 12.64 7.50 -13.95
N LYS A 186 12.74 8.81 -14.22
CA LYS A 186 14.01 9.55 -14.14
C LYS A 186 14.66 9.44 -12.75
N PRO A 187 14.02 9.90 -11.64
CA PRO A 187 14.61 9.78 -10.32
C PRO A 187 14.84 8.32 -9.92
N TYR A 188 13.96 7.38 -10.32
CA TYR A 188 14.22 5.95 -10.08
C TYR A 188 15.55 5.49 -10.70
N CYS A 189 15.83 5.85 -11.95
CA CYS A 189 17.11 5.50 -12.59
C CYS A 189 18.31 6.19 -11.94
N ASP A 190 18.14 7.41 -11.44
CA ASP A 190 19.22 8.16 -10.77
C ASP A 190 19.67 7.50 -9.46
N LEU A 191 18.80 6.75 -8.79
CA LEU A 191 19.15 5.95 -7.60
C LEU A 191 20.23 4.90 -7.86
N ALA A 192 20.51 4.54 -9.12
CA ALA A 192 21.59 3.61 -9.46
C ALA A 192 22.98 4.25 -9.32
N SER A 193 23.07 5.58 -9.27
CA SER A 193 24.35 6.28 -9.16
C SER A 193 24.97 6.11 -7.77
N PRO A 194 26.22 5.61 -7.64
CA PRO A 194 26.86 5.41 -6.34
C PRO A 194 27.17 6.72 -5.59
N GLN A 195 27.05 7.86 -6.28
CA GLN A 195 27.16 9.19 -5.66
C GLN A 195 25.88 9.60 -4.93
N VAL A 196 24.74 8.98 -5.23
CA VAL A 196 23.49 9.24 -4.51
C VAL A 196 23.54 8.49 -3.19
N LYS A 197 23.26 9.19 -2.10
CA LYS A 197 23.30 8.70 -0.72
C LYS A 197 21.98 8.89 0.01
N THR A 198 21.11 9.76 -0.48
CA THR A 198 19.80 10.01 0.12
C THR A 198 18.67 9.75 -0.87
N ALA A 199 17.65 9.02 -0.43
CA ALA A 199 16.36 8.93 -1.11
C ALA A 199 15.32 9.79 -0.38
N ILE A 200 14.62 10.66 -1.11
CA ILE A 200 13.52 11.48 -0.60
C ILE A 200 12.22 10.92 -1.16
N ILE A 201 11.29 10.57 -0.27
CA ILE A 201 10.06 9.83 -0.58
C ILE A 201 8.87 10.55 0.07
N GLY A 202 7.76 10.65 -0.65
CA GLY A 202 6.54 11.26 -0.13
C GLY A 202 5.59 11.71 -1.24
N ASN A 203 4.58 12.48 -0.85
CA ASN A 203 3.54 12.97 -1.74
C ASN A 203 3.92 14.33 -2.38
N SER A 204 2.91 15.10 -2.82
CA SER A 204 3.07 16.43 -3.42
C SER A 204 3.91 17.40 -2.59
N TYR A 205 3.92 17.29 -1.26
CA TYR A 205 4.74 18.14 -0.40
C TYR A 205 6.24 17.94 -0.68
N SER A 206 6.65 16.68 -0.83
CA SER A 206 8.02 16.33 -1.19
C SER A 206 8.31 16.66 -2.66
N PHE A 207 7.34 16.37 -3.55
CA PHE A 207 7.46 16.60 -4.98
C PHE A 207 7.77 18.06 -5.32
N TYR A 208 7.13 19.01 -4.63
CA TYR A 208 7.43 20.44 -4.78
C TYR A 208 8.51 20.95 -3.81
N GLY A 209 8.68 20.31 -2.66
CA GLY A 209 9.60 20.75 -1.61
C GLY A 209 11.08 20.44 -1.90
N PHE A 210 11.37 19.46 -2.76
CA PHE A 210 12.73 19.01 -3.07
C PHE A 210 13.00 18.99 -4.57
N PRO A 211 13.02 20.15 -5.25
CA PRO A 211 13.40 20.22 -6.66
C PRO A 211 14.87 19.81 -6.84
N GLU A 212 15.18 19.05 -7.89
CA GLU A 212 16.49 18.44 -8.15
C GLU A 212 17.65 19.45 -8.07
N THR A 213 17.45 20.69 -8.54
CA THR A 213 18.47 21.74 -8.53
C THR A 213 18.90 22.19 -7.14
N LEU A 214 18.17 21.81 -6.09
CA LEU A 214 18.51 22.08 -4.70
C LEU A 214 19.13 20.88 -3.99
N LEU A 215 19.30 19.74 -4.67
CA LEU A 215 19.76 18.49 -4.07
C LEU A 215 21.22 18.21 -4.41
N GLU A 216 21.95 17.67 -3.45
CA GLU A 216 23.31 17.18 -3.61
C GLU A 216 23.38 15.75 -3.10
N HIS A 217 23.85 14.82 -3.93
CA HIS A 217 23.92 13.41 -3.57
C HIS A 217 22.56 12.81 -3.14
N SER A 218 21.45 13.39 -3.59
CA SER A 218 20.11 12.98 -3.21
C SER A 218 19.19 12.93 -4.40
N VAL A 219 18.19 12.06 -4.33
CA VAL A 219 17.16 11.91 -5.35
C VAL A 219 15.79 12.02 -4.71
N ASN A 220 14.94 12.85 -5.31
CA ASN A 220 13.53 12.95 -4.96
C ASN A 220 12.69 12.04 -5.87
N ILE A 221 12.17 10.94 -5.32
CA ILE A 221 11.32 9.96 -6.02
C ILE A 221 9.84 10.09 -5.61
N SER A 222 9.47 11.22 -5.03
CA SER A 222 8.10 11.52 -4.65
C SER A 222 7.18 11.69 -5.87
N THR A 223 5.88 11.50 -5.66
CA THR A 223 4.84 11.82 -6.65
C THR A 223 3.76 12.66 -6.01
N HIS A 224 2.84 13.21 -6.80
CA HIS A 224 1.78 14.08 -6.27
C HIS A 224 0.93 13.47 -5.14
N SER A 225 0.71 12.16 -5.13
CA SER A 225 -0.24 11.52 -4.21
C SER A 225 0.29 10.22 -3.62
N LEU A 226 1.61 10.05 -3.51
CA LEU A 226 2.21 8.82 -2.99
C LEU A 226 1.68 8.52 -1.57
N GLY A 227 1.06 7.35 -1.39
CA GLY A 227 0.64 6.88 -0.08
C GLY A 227 1.74 6.16 0.69
N LEU A 228 1.53 5.95 1.99
CA LEU A 228 2.48 5.27 2.87
C LEU A 228 2.71 3.80 2.49
N LYS A 229 1.70 3.13 1.93
CA LYS A 229 1.85 1.78 1.37
C LYS A 229 2.87 1.77 0.22
N GLN A 230 2.74 2.67 -0.75
CA GLN A 230 3.70 2.76 -1.86
C GLN A 230 5.08 3.21 -1.37
N ALA A 231 5.15 4.11 -0.39
CA ALA A 231 6.42 4.53 0.20
C ALA A 231 7.16 3.36 0.86
N GLN A 232 6.44 2.48 1.58
CA GLN A 232 7.00 1.27 2.17
C GLN A 232 7.50 0.29 1.10
N GLN A 233 6.67 0.00 0.08
CA GLN A 233 7.04 -0.86 -1.05
C GLN A 233 8.31 -0.36 -1.75
N LEU A 234 8.36 0.92 -2.07
CA LEU A 234 9.51 1.55 -2.70
C LEU A 234 10.75 1.51 -1.80
N THR A 235 10.60 1.76 -0.50
CA THR A 235 11.73 1.76 0.43
C THR A 235 12.38 0.38 0.50
N ARG A 236 11.57 -0.68 0.67
CA ARG A 236 12.07 -2.07 0.69
C ARG A 236 12.84 -2.40 -0.58
N HIS A 237 12.26 -2.04 -1.73
CA HIS A 237 12.93 -2.18 -3.01
C HIS A 237 14.27 -1.42 -3.07
N ILE A 238 14.33 -0.19 -2.56
CA ILE A 238 15.57 0.60 -2.51
C ILE A 238 16.61 -0.06 -1.60
N LEU A 239 16.21 -0.56 -0.43
CA LEU A 239 17.11 -1.21 0.52
C LEU A 239 17.81 -2.44 -0.09
N ASP A 240 17.09 -3.20 -0.91
CA ASP A 240 17.62 -4.40 -1.55
C ASP A 240 18.37 -4.09 -2.85
N ARG A 241 17.83 -3.18 -3.68
CA ARG A 241 18.38 -2.88 -5.01
C ARG A 241 19.52 -1.88 -5.01
N PHE A 242 19.47 -0.90 -4.10
CA PHE A 242 20.41 0.22 -4.01
C PHE A 242 21.00 0.31 -2.60
N PRO A 243 21.76 -0.70 -2.14
CA PRO A 243 22.23 -0.79 -0.74
C PRO A 243 23.18 0.35 -0.34
N HIS A 244 23.71 1.09 -1.32
CA HIS A 244 24.60 2.25 -1.15
C HIS A 244 23.86 3.53 -0.71
N ILE A 245 22.52 3.56 -0.77
CA ILE A 245 21.69 4.61 -0.20
C ILE A 245 21.75 4.49 1.33
N GLU A 246 22.09 5.58 2.00
CA GLU A 246 22.38 5.62 3.44
C GLU A 246 21.30 6.37 4.22
N ASN A 247 20.66 7.36 3.60
CA ASN A 247 19.68 8.23 4.25
C ASN A 247 18.32 8.19 3.54
N PHE A 248 17.26 8.30 4.32
CA PHE A 248 15.89 8.40 3.86
C PHE A 248 15.22 9.63 4.45
N VAL A 249 14.56 10.42 3.61
CA VAL A 249 13.76 11.57 4.04
C VAL A 249 12.32 11.34 3.61
N TYR A 250 11.42 11.21 4.58
CA TYR A 250 9.98 11.14 4.35
C TYR A 250 9.35 12.48 4.65
N CYS A 251 8.83 13.18 3.65
CA CYS A 251 8.14 14.45 3.88
C CYS A 251 6.62 14.27 3.74
N LEU A 252 5.94 14.34 4.90
CA LEU A 252 4.56 13.93 5.13
C LEU A 252 3.78 15.06 5.80
N GLY A 253 2.61 15.37 5.29
CA GLY A 253 1.67 16.28 5.92
C GLY A 253 0.78 15.56 6.94
N PHE A 254 0.09 16.36 7.76
CA PHE A 254 -0.74 15.88 8.86
C PHE A 254 -1.83 14.87 8.49
N PHE A 255 -2.29 14.88 7.23
CA PHE A 255 -3.39 14.02 6.78
C PHE A 255 -2.92 12.65 6.29
N ASP A 256 -1.61 12.46 6.05
CA ASP A 256 -1.08 11.29 5.34
C ASP A 256 -1.34 9.97 6.08
N LEU A 257 -1.34 9.99 7.42
CA LEU A 257 -1.72 8.82 8.22
C LEU A 257 -3.17 8.39 7.99
N TYR A 258 -4.07 9.31 7.61
CA TYR A 258 -5.50 9.06 7.44
C TYR A 258 -5.91 8.79 5.97
N CYS A 259 -4.94 8.73 5.07
CA CYS A 259 -5.19 8.58 3.64
C CYS A 259 -4.53 7.33 3.06
N ASP A 260 -5.21 6.79 2.06
CA ASP A 260 -4.75 5.66 1.26
C ASP A 260 -5.05 5.96 -0.20
N LEU A 261 -3.98 6.13 -0.98
CA LEU A 261 -4.07 6.43 -2.41
C LEU A 261 -4.96 5.41 -3.12
N LEU A 262 -4.82 4.12 -2.79
CA LEU A 262 -5.50 3.02 -3.49
C LEU A 262 -7.01 2.98 -3.24
N LYS A 263 -7.49 3.75 -2.25
CA LYS A 263 -8.92 3.89 -1.95
C LYS A 263 -9.51 5.17 -2.58
N SER A 264 -8.72 5.93 -3.33
CA SER A 264 -9.15 7.21 -3.92
C SER A 264 -10.11 7.04 -5.10
N LYS A 265 -11.16 7.87 -5.09
CA LYS A 265 -12.10 8.03 -6.22
C LYS A 265 -11.71 9.16 -7.18
N ASP A 266 -10.73 9.96 -6.80
CA ASP A 266 -10.26 11.08 -7.62
C ASP A 266 -9.49 10.58 -8.85
N ASP A 267 -9.86 11.09 -10.03
CA ASP A 267 -9.33 10.64 -11.33
C ASP A 267 -7.82 10.87 -11.43
N PHE A 268 -7.32 11.98 -10.89
CA PHE A 268 -5.90 12.29 -10.90
C PHE A 268 -5.12 11.31 -10.02
N ASN A 269 -5.63 11.01 -8.82
CA ASN A 269 -5.05 9.98 -7.96
C ASN A 269 -5.06 8.58 -8.63
N GLN A 270 -6.12 8.22 -9.35
CA GLN A 270 -6.16 6.98 -10.13
C GLN A 270 -5.11 6.96 -11.24
N GLN A 271 -4.88 8.08 -11.91
CA GLN A 271 -3.77 8.21 -12.86
C GLN A 271 -2.41 7.99 -12.19
N ILE A 272 -2.20 8.51 -10.98
CA ILE A 272 -0.96 8.26 -10.21
C ILE A 272 -0.82 6.78 -9.84
N ILE A 273 -1.91 6.09 -9.49
CA ILE A 273 -1.89 4.64 -9.26
C ILE A 273 -1.47 3.89 -10.52
N HIS A 274 -2.00 4.29 -11.68
CA HIS A 274 -1.63 3.68 -12.96
C HIS A 274 -0.15 3.88 -13.28
N VAL A 275 0.38 5.09 -13.08
CA VAL A 275 1.81 5.38 -13.24
C VAL A 275 2.66 4.49 -12.33
N TRP A 276 2.28 4.36 -11.06
CA TRP A 276 2.97 3.46 -10.12
C TRP A 276 2.88 1.99 -10.55
N SER A 277 1.74 1.53 -11.05
CA SER A 277 1.60 0.15 -11.54
C SER A 277 2.55 -0.16 -12.70
N GLN A 278 2.82 0.83 -13.57
CA GLN A 278 3.77 0.70 -14.66
C GLN A 278 5.21 0.60 -14.14
N LEU A 279 5.61 1.46 -13.21
CA LEU A 279 6.94 1.37 -12.60
C LEU A 279 7.13 0.06 -11.83
N ASN A 280 6.15 -0.33 -11.02
CA ASN A 280 6.19 -1.57 -10.25
C ASN A 280 6.35 -2.76 -11.18
N SER A 281 5.57 -2.80 -12.28
CA SER A 281 5.67 -3.85 -13.28
C SER A 281 7.03 -3.84 -13.99
N HIS A 282 7.49 -2.69 -14.49
CA HIS A 282 8.75 -2.61 -15.23
C HIS A 282 9.98 -2.96 -14.38
N TYR A 283 10.05 -2.39 -13.17
CA TYR A 283 11.22 -2.47 -12.30
C TYR A 283 11.10 -3.53 -11.21
N GLN A 284 10.00 -4.28 -11.20
CA GLN A 284 9.70 -5.34 -10.23
C GLN A 284 9.70 -4.85 -8.78
N ILE A 285 9.18 -3.65 -8.55
CA ILE A 285 9.01 -3.07 -7.21
C ILE A 285 7.84 -3.79 -6.55
N LYS A 286 8.11 -4.64 -5.55
CA LYS A 286 7.08 -5.46 -4.88
C LYS A 286 7.06 -5.22 -3.38
N GLU A 287 5.85 -5.32 -2.81
CA GLU A 287 5.73 -5.63 -1.38
C GLU A 287 6.19 -7.06 -1.12
N VAL A 288 7.19 -7.22 -0.28
CA VAL A 288 7.52 -8.53 0.29
C VAL A 288 6.64 -8.69 1.53
N SER A 289 5.58 -9.48 1.43
CA SER A 289 4.88 -9.97 2.61
C SER A 289 5.70 -11.10 3.23
N GLU A 290 5.92 -11.02 4.54
CA GLU A 290 6.58 -12.07 5.32
C GLU A 290 5.63 -13.24 5.63
N SER A 291 4.31 -13.02 5.51
CA SER A 291 3.28 -14.04 5.76
C SER A 291 2.83 -14.70 4.47
N ALA A 292 2.84 -16.04 4.46
CA ALA A 292 2.24 -16.80 3.37
C ALA A 292 0.70 -16.72 3.37
N MET A 293 0.09 -16.22 4.45
CA MET A 293 -1.35 -15.98 4.61
C MET A 293 -1.80 -14.61 4.12
N ASP A 294 -0.90 -13.80 3.54
CA ASP A 294 -1.30 -12.58 2.88
C ASP A 294 -2.41 -12.86 1.86
N SER A 295 -3.53 -12.18 2.04
CA SER A 295 -4.76 -12.51 1.32
C SER A 295 -4.66 -12.22 -0.18
N CYS A 296 -3.93 -11.18 -0.58
CA CYS A 296 -3.64 -10.91 -1.98
C CYS A 296 -2.74 -12.01 -2.56
N LEU A 297 -1.70 -12.42 -1.83
CA LEU A 297 -0.80 -13.50 -2.26
C LEU A 297 -1.53 -14.84 -2.42
N VAL A 298 -2.40 -15.20 -1.47
CA VAL A 298 -3.24 -16.41 -1.54
C VAL A 298 -4.12 -16.36 -2.79
N PHE A 299 -4.88 -15.28 -2.98
CA PHE A 299 -5.74 -15.14 -4.16
C PHE A 299 -4.91 -15.18 -5.45
N SER A 300 -3.76 -14.50 -5.48
CA SER A 300 -2.87 -14.47 -6.63
C SER A 300 -2.38 -15.86 -7.03
N ARG A 301 -1.99 -16.69 -6.05
CA ARG A 301 -1.58 -18.09 -6.27
C ARG A 301 -2.73 -18.95 -6.82
N LEU A 302 -3.96 -18.69 -6.38
CA LEU A 302 -5.13 -19.49 -6.74
C LEU A 302 -5.75 -19.09 -8.09
N ALA A 303 -5.76 -17.79 -8.40
CA ALA A 303 -6.64 -17.19 -9.41
C ALA A 303 -5.92 -16.38 -10.50
N MET A 304 -4.68 -15.95 -10.25
CA MET A 304 -3.92 -15.08 -11.15
C MET A 304 -2.86 -15.89 -11.91
N PRO A 305 -2.35 -15.40 -13.07
CA PRO A 305 -1.27 -16.07 -13.77
C PRO A 305 -0.07 -16.23 -12.83
N SER A 306 0.56 -17.42 -12.85
CA SER A 306 1.82 -17.72 -12.14
C SER A 306 2.73 -16.51 -12.19
N PRO A 307 3.30 -16.06 -11.04
CA PRO A 307 3.71 -14.68 -10.81
C PRO A 307 4.33 -14.11 -12.07
N ALA A 308 3.56 -13.24 -12.75
CA ALA A 308 3.99 -12.67 -13.99
C ALA A 308 5.34 -12.00 -13.70
N GLN A 309 6.38 -12.40 -14.43
CA GLN A 309 7.55 -11.54 -14.54
C GLN A 309 7.00 -10.16 -14.92
N GLY A 310 7.50 -9.12 -14.26
CA GLY A 310 7.09 -7.76 -14.52
C GLY A 310 6.96 -7.48 -16.02
N VAL A 311 5.87 -6.84 -16.43
CA VAL A 311 5.61 -6.53 -17.83
C VAL A 311 6.45 -5.31 -18.20
N LYS A 312 7.23 -5.43 -19.28
CA LYS A 312 7.94 -4.27 -19.82
C LYS A 312 6.94 -3.22 -20.28
N ILE A 313 7.30 -1.97 -20.03
CA ILE A 313 6.50 -0.80 -20.41
C ILE A 313 7.14 -0.21 -21.65
N ASP A 314 6.38 -0.20 -22.73
CA ASP A 314 6.78 0.28 -24.04
C ASP A 314 7.10 1.77 -23.97
N GLY A 315 8.21 2.17 -24.59
CA GLY A 315 8.71 3.55 -24.59
C GLY A 315 9.40 4.00 -23.30
N LEU A 316 9.31 3.28 -22.18
CA LEU A 316 9.87 3.77 -20.90
C LEU A 316 11.39 3.99 -20.95
N GLU A 317 12.10 3.18 -21.73
CA GLU A 317 13.56 3.24 -21.94
C GLU A 317 13.99 4.29 -22.97
N ASP A 318 13.06 5.04 -23.57
CA ASP A 318 13.38 6.16 -24.45
C ASP A 318 13.92 7.33 -23.62
N LEU A 319 15.26 7.45 -23.60
CA LEU A 319 15.97 8.52 -22.90
C LEU A 319 15.64 9.90 -23.48
N SER A 320 15.44 10.02 -24.79
CA SER A 320 15.12 11.31 -25.41
C SER A 320 13.72 11.78 -25.00
N ALA A 321 12.74 10.88 -24.98
CA ALA A 321 11.40 11.18 -24.50
C ALA A 321 11.42 11.56 -23.02
N ARG A 322 12.19 10.80 -22.21
CA ARG A 322 12.36 11.07 -20.77
C ARG A 322 12.97 12.44 -20.52
N ASP A 323 14.06 12.78 -21.19
CA ASP A 323 14.75 14.07 -21.04
C ASP A 323 13.84 15.22 -21.47
N GLN A 324 13.13 15.08 -22.60
CA GLN A 324 12.17 16.08 -23.06
C GLN A 324 11.06 16.32 -22.04
N VAL A 325 10.49 15.25 -21.47
CA VAL A 325 9.45 15.36 -20.43
C VAL A 325 10.00 16.08 -19.19
N CYS A 326 11.18 15.68 -18.71
CA CYS A 326 11.80 16.29 -17.53
C CYS A 326 12.12 17.77 -17.77
N ASP A 327 12.67 18.12 -18.93
CA ASP A 327 12.98 19.50 -19.33
C ASP A 327 11.72 20.36 -19.39
N ASN A 328 10.63 19.84 -19.94
CA ASN A 328 9.34 20.53 -19.97
C ASN A 328 8.77 20.77 -18.56
N SER A 329 9.02 19.85 -17.62
CA SER A 329 8.57 19.98 -16.22
C SER A 329 9.45 20.92 -15.39
N ARG A 330 10.69 21.25 -15.79
CA ARG A 330 11.60 22.12 -15.02
C ARG A 330 10.99 23.46 -14.67
N ALA A 331 10.23 24.07 -15.59
CA ALA A 331 9.57 25.36 -15.35
C ALA A 331 8.56 25.30 -14.20
N ILE A 332 7.90 24.16 -13.99
CA ILE A 332 6.95 23.96 -12.88
C ILE A 332 7.69 23.93 -11.55
N PHE A 333 8.83 23.23 -11.49
CA PHE A 333 9.63 23.09 -10.27
C PHE A 333 10.42 24.36 -9.93
N ALA A 334 10.86 25.10 -10.94
CA ALA A 334 11.57 26.37 -10.77
C ALA A 334 10.63 27.57 -10.54
N SER A 335 9.31 27.36 -10.56
CA SER A 335 8.34 28.43 -10.40
C SER A 335 8.40 29.03 -8.99
N THR A 336 8.55 30.35 -8.92
CA THR A 336 8.41 31.14 -7.69
C THR A 336 7.02 31.78 -7.59
N GLY A 337 6.07 31.32 -8.40
CA GLY A 337 4.70 31.84 -8.39
C GLY A 337 4.04 31.61 -7.03
N TYR A 338 3.22 32.57 -6.61
CA TYR A 338 2.42 32.52 -5.39
C TYR A 338 1.08 33.21 -5.64
N LEU A 339 0.07 32.85 -4.84
CA LEU A 339 -1.25 33.48 -4.88
C LEU A 339 -1.24 34.81 -4.10
N PRO A 340 -2.03 35.81 -4.49
CA PRO A 340 -2.28 36.99 -3.65
C PRO A 340 -2.73 36.58 -2.25
N PHE A 341 -2.28 37.30 -1.21
CA PHE A 341 -2.43 36.92 0.19
C PHE A 341 -3.85 36.47 0.57
N GLU A 342 -4.88 37.24 0.21
CA GLU A 342 -6.28 36.88 0.53
C GLU A 342 -6.72 35.57 -0.15
N GLN A 343 -6.33 35.37 -1.41
CA GLN A 343 -6.65 34.14 -2.15
C GLN A 343 -5.90 32.94 -1.56
N GLN A 344 -4.64 33.12 -1.16
CA GLN A 344 -3.86 32.08 -0.50
C GLN A 344 -4.48 31.70 0.84
N GLN A 345 -4.87 32.67 1.67
CA GLN A 345 -5.51 32.41 2.96
C GLN A 345 -6.81 31.61 2.78
N GLN A 346 -7.64 32.00 1.81
CA GLN A 346 -8.87 31.26 1.50
C GLN A 346 -8.57 29.83 1.01
N ALA A 347 -7.60 29.66 0.11
CA ALA A 347 -7.20 28.35 -0.39
C ALA A 347 -6.64 27.46 0.74
N ALA A 348 -5.78 28.01 1.59
CA ALA A 348 -5.20 27.32 2.74
C ALA A 348 -6.27 26.88 3.74
N GLN A 349 -7.20 27.76 4.08
CA GLN A 349 -8.34 27.43 4.93
C GLN A 349 -9.18 26.29 4.34
N GLN A 350 -9.52 26.38 3.05
CA GLN A 350 -10.31 25.34 2.36
C GLN A 350 -9.58 23.99 2.35
N ARG A 351 -8.26 24.00 2.14
CA ARG A 351 -7.43 22.79 2.17
C ARG A 351 -7.38 22.18 3.57
N GLY A 352 -7.17 22.99 4.62
CA GLY A 352 -7.22 22.54 6.01
C GLY A 352 -8.55 21.86 6.34
N VAL A 353 -9.67 22.53 6.07
CA VAL A 353 -11.02 21.96 6.27
C VAL A 353 -11.23 20.68 5.46
N SER A 354 -10.75 20.64 4.21
CA SER A 354 -10.89 19.47 3.34
C SER A 354 -10.11 18.27 3.88
N HIS A 355 -8.85 18.46 4.27
CA HIS A 355 -8.00 17.39 4.81
C HIS A 355 -8.50 16.89 6.17
N SER A 356 -9.03 17.78 7.03
CA SER A 356 -9.67 17.41 8.31
C SER A 356 -10.77 16.36 8.16
N LYS A 357 -11.45 16.27 7.01
CA LYS A 357 -12.49 15.25 6.76
C LYS A 357 -11.95 13.82 6.82
N SER A 358 -10.65 13.62 6.61
CA SER A 358 -10.02 12.29 6.65
C SER A 358 -9.91 11.73 8.06
N ILE A 359 -10.12 12.54 9.12
CA ILE A 359 -10.06 12.08 10.53
C ILE A 359 -10.90 10.83 10.79
N ARG A 360 -12.01 10.68 10.05
CA ARG A 360 -12.93 9.54 10.14
C ARG A 360 -12.36 8.20 9.66
N HIS A 361 -11.22 8.18 8.96
CA HIS A 361 -10.63 6.97 8.38
C HIS A 361 -9.73 6.23 9.38
N HIS A 362 -10.26 5.86 10.54
CA HIS A 362 -9.49 5.24 11.63
C HIS A 362 -8.85 3.89 11.26
N LEU A 363 -9.47 3.12 10.37
CA LEU A 363 -8.87 1.88 9.87
C LEU A 363 -7.57 2.16 9.10
N THR A 364 -7.60 3.18 8.23
CA THR A 364 -6.41 3.62 7.47
C THR A 364 -5.35 4.22 8.38
N LEU A 365 -5.74 4.96 9.42
CA LEU A 365 -4.82 5.41 10.47
C LEU A 365 -4.06 4.23 11.09
N ASN A 366 -4.77 3.24 11.62
CA ASN A 366 -4.15 2.09 12.27
C ASN A 366 -3.22 1.32 11.31
N GLU A 367 -3.71 1.10 10.09
CA GLU A 367 -2.96 0.51 8.98
C GLU A 367 -1.66 1.26 8.68
N ASN A 368 -1.69 2.60 8.68
CA ASN A 368 -0.54 3.43 8.35
C ASN A 368 0.42 3.59 9.53
N GLU A 369 -0.05 3.64 10.77
CA GLU A 369 0.79 3.64 11.98
C GLU A 369 1.64 2.37 12.07
N LEU A 370 1.03 1.21 11.79
CA LEU A 370 1.75 -0.06 11.70
C LEU A 370 2.81 -0.04 10.59
N ARG A 371 2.47 0.51 9.42
CA ARG A 371 3.40 0.61 8.28
C ARG A 371 4.60 1.49 8.58
N VAL A 372 4.40 2.69 9.13
CA VAL A 372 5.53 3.59 9.45
C VAL A 372 6.41 3.02 10.56
N THR A 373 5.81 2.32 11.53
CA THR A 373 6.56 1.64 12.60
C THR A 373 7.42 0.49 12.05
N ALA A 374 6.84 -0.34 11.18
CA ALA A 374 7.57 -1.41 10.51
C ALA A 374 8.70 -0.85 9.62
N LEU A 375 8.42 0.24 8.89
CA LEU A 375 9.39 0.92 8.05
C LEU A 375 10.58 1.48 8.86
N ALA A 376 10.29 2.15 9.97
CA ALA A 376 11.32 2.68 10.88
C ALA A 376 12.21 1.56 11.44
N THR A 377 11.58 0.46 11.87
CA THR A 377 12.27 -0.73 12.39
C THR A 377 13.19 -1.35 11.34
N GLU A 378 12.70 -1.53 10.12
CA GLU A 378 13.47 -2.13 9.03
C GLU A 378 14.67 -1.26 8.63
N LEU A 379 14.49 0.06 8.55
CA LEU A 379 15.56 1.02 8.27
C LEU A 379 16.63 1.00 9.37
N GLU A 380 16.23 0.95 10.64
CA GLU A 380 17.15 0.85 11.77
C GLU A 380 17.95 -0.46 11.75
N GLN A 381 17.30 -1.60 11.50
CA GLN A 381 17.95 -2.90 11.37
C GLN A 381 18.98 -2.95 10.22
N ARG A 382 18.71 -2.22 9.14
CA ARG A 382 19.62 -2.06 7.99
C ARG A 382 20.67 -0.96 8.20
N GLY A 383 20.70 -0.33 9.38
CA GLY A 383 21.67 0.71 9.75
C GLY A 383 21.51 2.01 8.96
N LYS A 384 20.30 2.31 8.48
CA LYS A 384 20.00 3.51 7.68
C LYS A 384 19.63 4.69 8.58
N GLN A 385 19.84 5.90 8.07
CA GLN A 385 19.42 7.14 8.71
C GLN A 385 18.07 7.61 8.16
N VAL A 386 17.19 8.09 9.03
CA VAL A 386 15.83 8.46 8.66
C VAL A 386 15.47 9.84 9.20
N VAL A 387 14.85 10.66 8.36
CA VAL A 387 14.20 11.91 8.75
C VAL A 387 12.72 11.84 8.39
N TRP A 388 11.88 11.92 9.41
CA TRP A 388 10.44 12.13 9.28
C TRP A 388 10.20 13.64 9.32
N LEU A 389 9.87 14.23 8.17
CA LEU A 389 9.71 15.68 8.00
C LEU A 389 8.23 16.03 7.86
N THR A 390 7.75 16.92 8.72
CA THR A 390 6.51 17.66 8.44
C THR A 390 6.89 18.97 7.75
N PRO A 391 6.44 19.21 6.51
CA PRO A 391 6.79 20.42 5.78
C PRO A 391 6.15 21.65 6.45
N PRO A 392 6.66 22.86 6.16
CA PRO A 392 5.98 24.09 6.51
C PRO A 392 4.64 24.23 5.77
N PHE A 393 3.68 24.89 6.43
CA PHE A 393 2.37 25.18 5.86
C PHE A 393 1.98 26.65 6.07
N PRO A 394 1.08 27.22 5.25
CA PRO A 394 0.48 28.50 5.55
C PRO A 394 -0.26 28.46 6.90
N PRO A 395 -0.22 29.51 7.74
CA PRO A 395 -0.88 29.52 9.04
C PRO A 395 -2.37 29.15 8.99
N ALA A 396 -3.12 29.69 8.00
CA ALA A 396 -4.53 29.37 7.86
C ALA A 396 -4.82 27.89 7.53
N TYR A 397 -3.87 27.17 6.93
CA TYR A 397 -4.03 25.71 6.74
C TYR A 397 -3.96 24.99 8.09
N VAL A 398 -2.95 25.31 8.91
CA VAL A 398 -2.73 24.67 10.21
C VAL A 398 -3.83 25.01 11.22
N GLU A 399 -4.30 26.26 11.22
CA GLU A 399 -5.39 26.74 12.09
C GLU A 399 -6.74 26.06 11.81
N HIS A 400 -6.97 25.63 10.57
CA HIS A 400 -8.23 25.00 10.16
C HIS A 400 -8.13 23.48 10.00
N LEU A 401 -6.96 22.93 10.35
CA LEU A 401 -6.78 21.49 10.42
C LEU A 401 -7.26 20.96 11.78
N ASP A 402 -7.87 19.78 11.76
CA ASP A 402 -8.34 19.09 12.96
C ASP A 402 -7.20 18.89 13.98
N GLU A 403 -7.47 19.23 15.25
CA GLU A 403 -6.48 19.16 16.32
C GLU A 403 -6.08 17.73 16.66
N GLU A 404 -7.02 16.78 16.59
CA GLU A 404 -6.72 15.37 16.84
C GLU A 404 -5.78 14.84 15.76
N MET A 405 -6.03 15.19 14.49
CA MET A 405 -5.14 14.85 13.37
C MET A 405 -3.71 15.36 13.59
N LYS A 406 -3.55 16.64 13.95
CA LYS A 406 -2.23 17.24 14.26
C LYS A 406 -1.53 16.52 15.42
N SER A 407 -2.27 16.28 16.50
CA SER A 407 -1.74 15.64 17.70
C SER A 407 -1.31 14.19 17.43
N THR A 408 -2.09 13.45 16.64
CA THR A 408 -1.82 12.06 16.28
C THR A 408 -0.61 11.94 15.38
N HIS A 409 -0.52 12.78 14.34
CA HIS A 409 0.66 12.87 13.48
C HIS A 409 1.94 13.13 14.28
N ARG A 410 1.96 14.17 15.11
CA ARG A 410 3.13 14.52 15.92
C ARG A 410 3.50 13.41 16.89
N ARG A 411 2.52 12.82 17.57
CA ARG A 411 2.74 11.71 18.51
C ARG A 411 3.33 10.49 17.80
N CYS A 412 2.78 10.13 16.64
CA CYS A 412 3.24 9.00 15.85
C CYS A 412 4.72 9.18 15.46
N PHE A 413 5.07 10.28 14.78
CA PHE A 413 6.43 10.46 14.28
C PHE A 413 7.46 10.80 15.36
N ALA A 414 7.08 11.53 16.42
CA ALA A 414 7.97 11.72 17.58
C ALA A 414 8.25 10.40 18.31
N GLY A 415 7.29 9.45 18.29
CA GLY A 415 7.48 8.11 18.81
C GLY A 415 8.47 7.24 18.03
N LEU A 416 8.88 7.67 16.83
CA LEU A 416 9.84 6.96 15.98
C LEU A 416 11.28 7.48 16.13
N GLU A 417 11.54 8.47 17.01
CA GLU A 417 12.90 8.99 17.20
C GLU A 417 13.84 7.96 17.84
N SER A 418 15.02 7.79 17.25
CA SER A 418 16.07 6.90 17.74
C SER A 418 17.45 7.44 17.36
N ALA A 419 18.54 6.71 17.65
CA ALA A 419 19.88 7.15 17.26
C ALA A 419 20.04 7.34 15.73
N GLY A 420 19.26 6.62 14.93
CA GLY A 420 19.26 6.70 13.46
C GLY A 420 18.01 7.34 12.85
N SER A 421 17.07 7.84 13.67
CA SER A 421 15.77 8.33 13.21
C SER A 421 15.42 9.65 13.91
N ARG A 422 15.04 10.67 13.14
CA ARG A 422 14.74 12.02 13.65
C ARG A 422 13.39 12.50 13.15
N PHE A 423 12.61 13.13 14.03
CA PHE A 423 11.41 13.85 13.64
C PHE A 423 11.69 15.35 13.56
N ILE A 424 11.37 15.97 12.42
CA ILE A 424 11.50 17.42 12.21
C ILE A 424 10.14 17.95 11.82
N ASP A 425 9.57 18.80 12.69
CA ASP A 425 8.31 19.49 12.41
C ASP A 425 8.58 20.96 12.02
N LEU A 426 8.36 21.29 10.75
CA LEU A 426 8.43 22.66 10.24
C LEU A 426 7.05 23.29 10.04
N SER A 427 5.96 22.60 10.40
CA SER A 427 4.58 22.98 10.02
C SER A 427 4.20 24.41 10.38
N GLU A 428 4.71 24.90 11.52
CA GLU A 428 4.42 26.23 12.08
C GLU A 428 5.70 27.10 12.15
N ASN A 429 6.72 26.78 11.36
CA ASN A 429 7.97 27.51 11.39
C ASN A 429 7.79 28.94 10.83
N GLN A 430 8.03 29.94 11.68
CA GLN A 430 7.83 31.36 11.38
C GLN A 430 8.81 31.93 10.33
N ALA A 431 9.82 31.15 9.91
CA ALA A 431 10.72 31.56 8.84
C ALA A 431 10.03 31.62 7.47
N PHE A 432 8.93 30.90 7.29
CA PHE A 432 8.18 30.81 6.03
C PHE A 432 7.15 31.92 5.92
N ARG A 433 7.08 32.54 4.74
CA ARG A 433 6.20 33.66 4.42
C ARG A 433 5.16 33.26 3.37
N PRO A 434 4.05 33.99 3.23
CA PRO A 434 3.06 33.72 2.19
C PRO A 434 3.66 33.52 0.78
N GLU A 435 4.69 34.29 0.42
CA GLU A 435 5.33 34.22 -0.90
C GLU A 435 6.18 32.95 -1.11
N ASP A 436 6.41 32.15 -0.06
CA ASP A 436 7.11 30.87 -0.14
C ASP A 436 6.18 29.73 -0.61
N PHE A 437 4.86 29.97 -0.68
CA PHE A 437 3.86 28.98 -1.04
C PHE A 437 3.24 29.26 -2.42
N ARG A 438 3.12 28.22 -3.24
CA ARG A 438 2.49 28.32 -4.56
C ARG A 438 0.97 28.40 -4.48
N ASP A 439 0.39 27.72 -3.48
CA ASP A 439 -1.05 27.59 -3.28
C ASP A 439 -1.37 27.48 -1.78
N GLY A 440 -2.46 26.79 -1.42
CA GLY A 440 -2.94 26.69 -0.04
C GLY A 440 -2.13 25.76 0.88
N ASP A 441 -1.28 24.89 0.35
CA ASP A 441 -0.54 23.92 1.16
C ASP A 441 0.81 23.45 0.58
N HIS A 442 1.20 23.91 -0.61
CA HIS A 442 2.47 23.53 -1.24
C HIS A 442 3.46 24.69 -1.32
N LEU A 443 4.74 24.37 -1.20
CA LEU A 443 5.83 25.31 -1.44
C LEU A 443 5.99 25.60 -2.93
N ASN A 444 6.43 26.82 -3.24
CA ASN A 444 7.04 27.14 -4.53
C ASN A 444 8.57 26.99 -4.43
N PHE A 445 9.31 27.33 -5.49
CA PHE A 445 10.77 27.20 -5.49
C PHE A 445 11.48 28.04 -4.41
N THR A 446 10.96 29.23 -4.08
CA THR A 446 11.51 30.07 -3.00
C THR A 446 11.34 29.39 -1.65
N GLY A 447 10.14 28.85 -1.38
CA GLY A 447 9.87 28.09 -0.17
C GLY A 447 10.67 26.80 -0.07
N ALA A 448 10.80 26.05 -1.17
CA ALA A 448 11.64 24.87 -1.25
C ALA A 448 13.12 25.21 -0.95
N SER A 449 13.63 26.32 -1.49
CA SER A 449 14.99 26.82 -1.21
C SER A 449 15.18 27.15 0.26
N ARG A 450 14.19 27.78 0.90
CA ARG A 450 14.21 28.07 2.34
C ARG A 450 14.19 26.80 3.18
N MET A 451 13.33 25.84 2.83
CA MET A 451 13.26 24.54 3.51
C MET A 451 14.59 23.79 3.39
N ALA A 452 15.19 23.75 2.20
CA ALA A 452 16.49 23.12 2.00
C ALA A 452 17.59 23.77 2.86
N ALA A 453 17.61 25.10 2.97
CA ALA A 453 18.55 25.82 3.84
C ALA A 453 18.35 25.48 5.32
N GLU A 454 17.10 25.37 5.78
CA GLU A 454 16.79 25.00 7.17
C GLU A 454 17.17 23.55 7.47
N LEU A 455 16.89 22.62 6.55
CA LEU A 455 17.28 21.22 6.68
C LEU A 455 18.81 21.04 6.75
N ARG A 456 19.56 21.78 5.92
CA ARG A 456 21.03 21.82 6.01
C ARG A 456 21.53 22.37 7.34
N ARG A 457 20.88 23.41 7.87
CA ARG A 457 21.17 23.96 9.21
C ARG A 457 20.95 22.91 10.31
N LEU A 458 19.91 22.08 10.14
CA LEU A 458 19.58 20.94 11.02
C LEU A 458 20.40 19.68 10.72
N ARG A 459 21.41 19.78 9.83
CA ARG A 459 22.32 18.69 9.43
C ARG A 459 21.60 17.50 8.79
N VAL A 460 20.57 17.77 7.99
CA VAL A 460 19.95 16.77 7.12
C VAL A 460 20.70 16.77 5.78
N VAL A 461 21.03 15.57 5.28
CA VAL A 461 21.74 15.39 4.00
C VAL A 461 20.72 15.35 2.87
N ILE A 462 20.65 16.42 2.08
CA ILE A 462 19.77 16.58 0.91
C ILE A 462 20.51 17.22 -0.27
#